data_AF-A0A0F8XJA2-F1
#
_entry.id   AF-A0A0F8XJA2-F1
#
_cell.length_a   1.000
_cell.length_b   1.000
_cell.length_c   1.000
_cell.angle_alpha   90.00
_cell.angle_beta   90.00
_cell.angle_gamma   90.00
#
_symmetry.space_group_name_H-M   'P 1'
#
loop_
_entity.id
_entity.type
_entity.pdbx_description
1 polymer ?
#
loop_
_entity_poly.entity_id
_entity_poly.type
_entity_poly.pdbx_seq_one_letter_code
_entity_poly.pdbx_strand_id
1 'polypeptide(L)'
;TQQAAYNLLDNKKVVFFTNEMTAEQISFRLDSNLSEIKYRRFERGNISKIKLKKWRGTVKSLVKSGQLKIVEIYQGCSVLDIENTIRKYKMKPDVLIVDYAQRMSPSYSTGKSADLDWQGIGTVVRELKDLALRKPIPVVTAVQLKPNAAEKETLVLSDIALSPTVINSEADFLIGLILTEKMKTLGRGYLQFLKIRKGAEKDKIPFIPNYNLIRIDDANE
;
A
#
# COMPACT_ATOMS: atom_id res chain seq x y z
N THR A 1 3.66 -1.58 2.10
CA THR A 1 4.28 -1.95 3.39
C THR A 1 5.12 -0.86 4.06
N GLN A 2 6.05 -0.20 3.37
CA GLN A 2 6.87 0.87 3.96
C GLN A 2 6.06 2.00 4.62
N GLN A 3 4.97 2.45 3.99
CA GLN A 3 4.06 3.44 4.60
C GLN A 3 3.45 2.97 5.92
N ALA A 4 3.14 1.68 6.06
CA ALA A 4 2.66 1.12 7.32
C ALA A 4 3.77 1.16 8.38
N ALA A 5 5.01 0.80 8.04
CA ALA A 5 6.14 0.87 8.96
C ALA A 5 6.36 2.31 9.49
N TYR A 6 6.38 3.32 8.61
CA TYR A 6 6.52 4.72 9.04
C TYR A 6 5.39 5.19 9.97
N ASN A 7 4.13 4.82 9.66
CA ASN A 7 3.01 5.17 10.53
C ASN A 7 3.11 4.50 11.91
N LEU A 8 3.57 3.25 11.98
CA LEU A 8 3.80 2.58 13.26
C LEU A 8 4.90 3.27 14.08
N LEU A 9 5.99 3.71 13.44
CA LEU A 9 7.06 4.48 14.08
C LEU A 9 6.55 5.82 14.63
N ASP A 10 5.60 6.45 13.95
CA ASP A 10 4.89 7.66 14.42
C ASP A 10 3.74 7.34 15.41
N ASN A 11 3.77 6.16 16.02
CA ASN A 11 2.79 5.68 17.00
C ASN A 11 1.32 5.63 16.50
N LYS A 12 1.09 5.61 15.18
CA LYS A 12 -0.24 5.51 14.59
C LYS A 12 -0.73 4.07 14.56
N LYS A 13 -2.04 3.90 14.71
CA LYS A 13 -2.76 2.63 14.56
C LYS A 13 -3.01 2.37 13.08
N VAL A 14 -2.42 1.30 12.56
CA VAL A 14 -2.54 0.89 11.15
C VAL A 14 -3.42 -0.35 11.05
N VAL A 15 -4.45 -0.28 10.21
CA VAL A 15 -5.16 -1.47 9.72
C VAL A 15 -4.77 -1.68 8.25
N PHE A 16 -4.20 -2.83 7.95
CA PHE A 16 -3.72 -3.20 6.61
C PHE A 16 -4.56 -4.36 6.09
N PHE A 17 -5.33 -4.13 5.03
CA PHE A 17 -6.03 -5.15 4.28
C PHE A 17 -5.19 -5.59 3.09
N THR A 18 -4.99 -6.91 2.92
CA THR A 18 -4.21 -7.51 1.83
C THR A 18 -5.04 -8.57 1.12
N ASN A 19 -5.02 -8.55 -0.22
CA ASN A 19 -5.76 -9.50 -1.06
C ASN A 19 -4.89 -10.25 -2.08
N GLU A 20 -3.59 -9.98 -2.09
CA GLU A 20 -2.60 -10.59 -2.97
C GLU A 20 -1.57 -11.42 -2.18
N MET A 21 -1.29 -11.01 -0.94
CA MET A 21 -0.32 -11.66 -0.05
C MET A 21 -0.95 -12.06 1.27
N THR A 22 -0.40 -13.09 1.92
CA THR A 22 -0.82 -13.48 3.26
C THR A 22 -0.39 -12.43 4.29
N ALA A 23 -1.09 -12.38 5.43
CA ALA A 23 -0.74 -11.52 6.55
C ALA A 23 0.66 -11.83 7.08
N GLU A 24 1.08 -13.09 7.03
CA GLU A 24 2.45 -13.50 7.38
C GLU A 24 3.48 -12.87 6.43
N GLN A 25 3.26 -12.94 5.12
CA GLN A 25 4.19 -12.35 4.15
C GLN A 25 4.27 -10.82 4.30
N ILE A 26 3.15 -10.14 4.57
CA ILE A 26 3.14 -8.71 4.89
C ILE A 26 3.89 -8.43 6.20
N SER A 27 3.71 -9.27 7.22
CA SER A 27 4.42 -9.17 8.50
C SER A 27 5.93 -9.27 8.31
N PHE A 28 6.42 -10.24 7.54
CA PHE A 28 7.85 -10.38 7.24
C PHE A 28 8.43 -9.16 6.52
N ARG A 29 7.65 -8.52 5.64
CA ARG A 29 8.08 -7.28 4.98
C ARG A 29 8.17 -6.11 5.97
N LEU A 30 7.22 -6.00 6.91
CA LEU A 30 7.28 -4.99 7.99
C LEU A 30 8.45 -5.24 8.93
N ASP A 31 8.63 -6.49 9.37
CA ASP A 31 9.72 -6.88 10.25
C ASP A 31 11.08 -6.58 9.63
N SER A 32 11.22 -6.85 8.33
CA SER A 32 12.43 -6.51 7.58
C SER A 32 12.69 -5.01 7.54
N ASN A 33 11.65 -4.22 7.27
CA ASN A 33 11.73 -2.77 7.22
C ASN A 33 12.10 -2.15 8.58
N LEU A 34 11.47 -2.62 9.67
CA LEU A 34 11.63 -2.08 11.03
C LEU A 34 12.92 -2.51 11.74
N SER A 35 13.51 -3.64 11.36
CA SER A 35 14.65 -4.23 12.09
C SER A 35 15.96 -4.28 11.33
N GLU A 36 15.96 -3.85 10.07
CA GLU A 36 17.11 -3.91 9.15
C GLU A 36 17.64 -5.35 8.91
N ILE A 37 16.85 -6.36 9.25
CA ILE A 37 17.12 -7.74 8.90
C ILE A 37 16.58 -8.00 7.50
N LYS A 38 17.40 -8.60 6.63
CA LYS A 38 17.00 -8.92 5.25
C LYS A 38 15.73 -9.78 5.19
N TYR A 39 14.79 -9.43 4.33
CA TYR A 39 13.50 -10.11 4.13
C TYR A 39 13.64 -11.62 3.91
N ARG A 40 14.58 -12.04 3.05
CA ARG A 40 14.87 -13.46 2.77
C ARG A 40 15.18 -14.30 4.02
N ARG A 41 15.65 -13.68 5.11
CA ARG A 41 15.90 -14.39 6.38
C ARG A 41 14.62 -14.69 7.13
N PHE A 42 13.64 -13.79 7.11
CA PHE A 42 12.31 -14.05 7.67
C PHE A 42 11.59 -15.12 6.85
N GLU A 43 11.56 -14.94 5.53
CA GLU A 43 10.91 -15.89 4.60
C GLU A 43 11.42 -17.32 4.75
N ARG A 44 12.74 -17.51 4.93
CA ARG A 44 13.35 -18.84 5.09
C ARG A 44 13.41 -19.34 6.54
N GLY A 45 12.94 -18.56 7.51
CA GLY A 45 13.12 -18.86 8.93
C GLY A 45 14.58 -18.90 9.40
N ASN A 46 15.52 -18.36 8.62
CA ASN A 46 16.96 -18.42 8.90
C ASN A 46 17.45 -17.17 9.66
N ILE A 47 16.99 -17.05 10.90
CA ILE A 47 17.36 -15.97 11.81
C ILE A 47 18.02 -16.57 13.06
N SER A 48 19.29 -16.24 13.30
CA SER A 48 20.01 -16.65 14.51
C SER A 48 19.27 -16.19 15.77
N LYS A 49 19.32 -16.97 16.85
CA LYS A 49 18.68 -16.64 18.14
C LYS A 49 19.03 -15.23 18.65
N ILE A 50 20.28 -14.79 18.48
CA ILE A 50 20.74 -13.45 18.89
C ILE A 50 20.01 -12.35 18.09
N LYS A 51 19.98 -12.46 16.75
CA LYS A 51 19.24 -11.52 15.89
C LYS A 51 17.75 -11.53 16.17
N LEU A 52 17.15 -12.71 16.43
CA LEU A 52 15.74 -12.81 16.79
C LEU A 52 15.43 -12.10 18.10
N LYS A 53 16.31 -12.23 19.12
CA LYS A 53 16.18 -11.50 20.39
C LYS A 53 16.28 -9.99 20.17
N LYS A 54 17.25 -9.53 19.36
CA LYS A 54 17.40 -8.12 19.00
C LYS A 54 16.16 -7.60 18.27
N TRP A 55 15.70 -8.30 17.24
CA TRP A 55 14.47 -8.00 16.49
C TRP A 55 13.26 -7.86 17.41
N ARG A 56 13.01 -8.83 18.30
CA ARG A 56 11.90 -8.74 19.27
C ARG A 56 12.02 -7.52 20.17
N GLY A 57 13.23 -7.19 20.61
CA GLY A 57 13.49 -5.96 21.39
C GLY A 57 13.14 -4.71 20.60
N THR A 58 13.65 -4.59 19.38
CA THR A 58 13.41 -3.48 18.46
C THR A 58 11.93 -3.33 18.12
N VAL A 59 11.25 -4.39 17.71
CA VAL A 59 9.82 -4.32 17.36
C VAL A 59 8.98 -3.96 18.58
N LYS A 60 9.27 -4.54 19.76
CA LYS A 60 8.54 -4.18 21.00
C LYS A 60 8.78 -2.73 21.43
N SER A 61 9.97 -2.18 21.20
CA SER A 61 10.26 -0.78 21.55
C SER A 61 9.65 0.20 20.55
N LEU A 62 9.58 -0.19 19.28
CA LEU A 62 9.11 0.68 18.19
C LEU A 62 7.59 0.60 18.00
N VAL A 63 6.97 -0.56 18.24
CA VAL A 63 5.56 -0.82 17.97
C VAL A 63 4.86 -1.29 19.24
N LYS A 64 3.94 -0.48 19.74
CA LYS A 64 3.11 -0.80 20.90
C LYS A 64 2.08 -1.86 20.54
N SER A 65 1.73 -2.67 21.52
CA SER A 65 0.68 -3.68 21.37
C SER A 65 -0.63 -3.04 20.89
N GLY A 66 -1.27 -3.63 19.88
CA GLY A 66 -2.52 -3.16 19.31
C GLY A 66 -2.41 -2.00 18.31
N GLN A 67 -1.20 -1.59 17.90
CA GLN A 67 -1.03 -0.56 16.86
C GLN A 67 -1.15 -1.11 15.43
N LEU A 68 -0.97 -2.41 15.22
CA LEU A 68 -1.04 -3.01 13.89
C LEU A 68 -2.09 -4.12 13.84
N LYS A 69 -2.92 -4.08 12.81
CA LYS A 69 -3.76 -5.21 12.40
C LYS A 69 -3.59 -5.45 10.91
N ILE A 70 -3.13 -6.65 10.54
CA ILE A 70 -3.12 -7.11 9.15
C ILE A 70 -4.30 -8.07 8.97
N VAL A 71 -5.05 -7.90 7.89
CA VAL A 71 -6.25 -8.67 7.57
C VAL A 71 -6.13 -9.17 6.13
N GLU A 72 -6.17 -10.48 5.95
CA GLU A 72 -6.31 -11.10 4.64
C GLU A 72 -7.77 -11.01 4.20
N ILE A 73 -8.00 -10.57 2.98
CA ILE A 73 -9.32 -10.51 2.36
C ILE A 73 -9.31 -11.25 1.02
N TYR A 74 -10.46 -11.79 0.65
CA TYR A 74 -10.65 -12.47 -0.63
C TYR A 74 -10.84 -11.46 -1.77
N GLN A 75 -10.67 -11.92 -3.01
CA GLN A 75 -10.96 -11.12 -4.20
C GLN A 75 -12.46 -10.83 -4.31
N GLY A 76 -12.83 -9.57 -4.50
CA GLY A 76 -14.22 -9.12 -4.50
C GLY A 76 -14.76 -8.76 -3.11
N CYS A 77 -13.88 -8.64 -2.11
CA CYS A 77 -14.22 -7.98 -0.85
C CYS A 77 -14.66 -6.53 -1.10
N SER A 78 -15.74 -6.11 -0.47
CA SER A 78 -16.29 -4.77 -0.61
C SER A 78 -15.78 -3.79 0.44
N VAL A 79 -16.04 -2.48 0.24
CA VAL A 79 -15.74 -1.46 1.26
C VAL A 79 -16.60 -1.66 2.51
N LEU A 80 -17.83 -2.15 2.36
CA LEU A 80 -18.69 -2.52 3.48
C LEU A 80 -18.10 -3.67 4.32
N ASP A 81 -17.49 -4.68 3.68
CA ASP A 81 -16.82 -5.77 4.37
C ASP A 81 -15.61 -5.28 5.18
N ILE A 82 -14.83 -4.35 4.61
CA ILE A 82 -13.73 -3.68 5.30
C ILE A 82 -14.25 -2.97 6.56
N GLU A 83 -15.33 -2.20 6.43
CA GLU A 83 -15.92 -1.50 7.57
C GLU A 83 -16.41 -2.44 8.68
N ASN A 84 -17.15 -3.48 8.30
CA ASN A 84 -17.66 -4.49 9.23
C ASN A 84 -16.50 -5.18 9.95
N THR A 85 -15.41 -5.46 9.22
CA THR A 85 -14.19 -6.04 9.78
C THR A 85 -13.50 -5.12 10.79
N ILE A 86 -13.36 -3.82 10.48
CA ILE A 86 -12.81 -2.82 11.41
C ILE A 86 -13.67 -2.76 12.69
N ARG A 87 -15.00 -2.74 12.55
CA ARG A 87 -15.94 -2.74 13.70
C ARG A 87 -15.77 -3.99 14.56
N LYS A 88 -15.65 -5.17 13.93
CA LYS A 88 -15.45 -6.46 14.62
C LYS A 88 -14.20 -6.47 15.49
N TYR A 89 -13.09 -5.89 15.00
CA TYR A 89 -11.84 -5.82 15.77
C TYR A 89 -11.83 -4.77 16.87
N LYS A 90 -12.87 -3.93 16.98
CA LYS A 90 -12.96 -2.82 17.95
C LYS A 90 -11.73 -1.90 17.92
N MET A 91 -11.05 -1.84 16.78
CA MET A 91 -9.87 -1.02 16.56
C MET A 91 -10.31 0.26 15.83
N LYS A 92 -9.91 1.41 16.37
CA LYS A 92 -10.01 2.69 15.67
C LYS A 92 -8.66 2.95 14.98
N PRO A 93 -8.53 2.66 13.67
CA PRO A 93 -7.30 2.98 12.95
C PRO A 93 -7.11 4.50 12.86
N ASP A 94 -5.86 4.92 12.88
CA ASP A 94 -5.45 6.25 12.46
C ASP A 94 -5.19 6.28 10.95
N VAL A 95 -4.77 5.15 10.37
CA VAL A 95 -4.57 4.98 8.92
C VAL A 95 -5.10 3.63 8.45
N LEU A 96 -5.78 3.64 7.31
CA LEU A 96 -6.26 2.45 6.61
C LEU A 96 -5.44 2.23 5.34
N ILE A 97 -4.91 1.01 5.16
CA ILE A 97 -4.20 0.60 3.94
C ILE A 97 -4.96 -0.57 3.33
N VAL A 98 -5.25 -0.49 2.03
CA VAL A 98 -5.96 -1.52 1.27
C VAL A 98 -5.15 -1.89 0.03
N ASP A 99 -4.65 -3.11 0.01
CA ASP A 99 -3.88 -3.69 -1.09
C ASP A 99 -4.73 -4.73 -1.81
N TYR A 100 -5.27 -4.46 -3.01
CA TYR A 100 -5.41 -3.17 -3.69
C TYR A 100 -6.80 -2.99 -4.34
N ALA A 101 -7.17 -1.76 -4.70
CA ALA A 101 -8.55 -1.38 -5.07
C ALA A 101 -9.15 -2.17 -6.24
N GLN A 102 -8.37 -2.50 -7.28
CA GLN A 102 -8.91 -3.19 -8.46
C GLN A 102 -9.22 -4.68 -8.24
N ARG A 103 -8.92 -5.23 -7.06
CA ARG A 103 -9.31 -6.58 -6.63
C ARG A 103 -10.52 -6.59 -5.70
N MET A 104 -11.13 -5.43 -5.46
CA MET A 104 -12.35 -5.27 -4.68
C MET A 104 -13.58 -5.24 -5.59
N SER A 105 -14.77 -5.38 -4.99
CA SER A 105 -16.06 -5.23 -5.67
C SER A 105 -16.89 -4.12 -5.03
N PRO A 106 -17.81 -3.48 -5.77
CA PRO A 106 -18.79 -2.56 -5.22
C PRO A 106 -19.60 -3.18 -4.07
N SER A 107 -19.96 -2.39 -3.06
CA SER A 107 -20.71 -2.87 -1.89
C SER A 107 -22.15 -3.29 -2.23
N TYR A 108 -22.71 -2.72 -3.29
CA TYR A 108 -24.06 -3.00 -3.77
C TYR A 108 -24.00 -3.37 -5.26
N SER A 109 -23.74 -4.65 -5.54
CA SER A 109 -23.62 -5.17 -6.91
C SER A 109 -24.94 -5.73 -7.46
N THR A 110 -25.15 -5.57 -8.77
CA THR A 110 -26.21 -6.23 -9.55
C THR A 110 -25.72 -7.43 -10.38
N GLY A 111 -24.42 -7.81 -10.31
CA GLY A 111 -23.86 -8.98 -11.00
C GLY A 111 -22.33 -9.04 -11.09
N LYS A 112 -21.75 -10.25 -10.90
CA LYS A 112 -20.30 -10.50 -10.71
C LYS A 112 -19.37 -10.02 -11.84
N SER A 113 -19.82 -10.01 -13.10
CA SER A 113 -18.97 -9.65 -14.24
C SER A 113 -18.80 -8.14 -14.42
N ALA A 114 -19.78 -7.34 -13.97
CA ALA A 114 -19.71 -5.87 -14.00
C ALA A 114 -18.85 -5.30 -12.86
N ASP A 115 -18.60 -6.09 -11.81
CA ASP A 115 -17.89 -5.60 -10.61
C ASP A 115 -16.40 -5.35 -10.83
N LEU A 116 -15.78 -6.08 -11.77
CA LEU A 116 -14.34 -6.03 -12.05
C LEU A 116 -14.01 -5.18 -13.29
N ASP A 117 -14.99 -4.49 -13.85
CA ASP A 117 -14.80 -3.59 -14.99
C ASP A 117 -14.48 -2.15 -14.55
N TRP A 118 -14.35 -1.25 -15.53
CA TRP A 118 -14.03 0.15 -15.29
C TRP A 118 -15.12 0.90 -14.49
N GLN A 119 -16.39 0.48 -14.53
CA GLN A 119 -17.46 1.09 -13.74
C GLN A 119 -17.39 0.58 -12.31
N GLY A 120 -17.23 -0.74 -12.13
CA GLY A 120 -17.11 -1.37 -10.82
C GLY A 120 -15.96 -0.80 -10.00
N ILE A 121 -14.76 -0.71 -10.59
CA ILE A 121 -13.61 -0.11 -9.91
C ILE A 121 -13.81 1.39 -9.63
N GLY A 122 -14.49 2.12 -10.53
CA GLY A 122 -14.87 3.50 -10.28
C GLY A 122 -15.76 3.65 -9.04
N THR A 123 -16.70 2.72 -8.84
CA THR A 123 -17.57 2.69 -7.66
C THR A 123 -16.79 2.36 -6.40
N VAL A 124 -15.92 1.35 -6.42
CA VAL A 124 -15.06 1.01 -5.27
C VAL A 124 -14.24 2.23 -4.80
N VAL A 125 -13.64 2.96 -5.74
CA VAL A 125 -12.82 4.14 -5.41
C VAL A 125 -13.66 5.24 -4.76
N ARG A 126 -14.88 5.49 -5.23
CA ARG A 126 -15.81 6.43 -4.58
C ARG A 126 -16.20 5.95 -3.19
N GLU A 127 -16.51 4.67 -3.02
CA GLU A 127 -16.84 4.10 -1.71
C GLU A 127 -15.67 4.23 -0.71
N LEU A 128 -14.42 4.02 -1.17
CA LEU A 128 -13.23 4.26 -0.35
C LEU A 128 -13.06 5.74 0.02
N LYS A 129 -13.37 6.66 -0.90
CA LYS A 129 -13.36 8.11 -0.62
C LYS A 129 -14.44 8.48 0.40
N ASP A 130 -15.65 7.95 0.26
CA ASP A 130 -16.75 8.15 1.19
C ASP A 130 -16.44 7.57 2.57
N LEU A 131 -15.76 6.42 2.62
CA LEU A 131 -15.25 5.85 3.87
C LEU A 131 -14.28 6.81 4.56
N ALA A 132 -13.33 7.39 3.83
CA ALA A 132 -12.36 8.36 4.36
C ALA A 132 -13.02 9.67 4.85
N LEU A 133 -14.17 10.04 4.28
CA LEU A 133 -14.94 11.22 4.71
C LEU A 133 -15.78 10.91 5.96
N ARG A 134 -16.47 9.76 5.99
CA ARG A 134 -17.30 9.34 7.12
C ARG A 134 -16.47 8.96 8.34
N LYS A 135 -15.33 8.31 8.11
CA LYS A 135 -14.30 8.03 9.11
C LYS A 135 -13.11 8.91 8.73
N PRO A 136 -12.89 10.07 9.38
CA PRO A 136 -11.89 11.05 8.98
C PRO A 136 -10.46 10.52 9.24
N ILE A 137 -10.04 9.54 8.44
CA ILE A 137 -8.76 8.84 8.47
C ILE A 137 -8.22 8.74 7.05
N PRO A 138 -6.90 8.84 6.84
CA PRO A 138 -6.29 8.57 5.55
C PRO A 138 -6.54 7.13 5.11
N VAL A 139 -6.98 6.98 3.86
CA VAL A 139 -7.12 5.69 3.17
C VAL A 139 -6.08 5.63 2.05
N VAL A 140 -5.19 4.64 2.11
CA VAL A 140 -4.15 4.41 1.12
C VAL A 140 -4.47 3.13 0.36
N THR A 141 -4.49 3.20 -0.96
CA THR A 141 -4.63 2.02 -1.80
C THR A 141 -3.70 2.09 -3.00
N ALA A 142 -3.29 0.93 -3.50
CA ALA A 142 -2.55 0.84 -4.75
C ALA A 142 -3.51 0.74 -5.95
N VAL A 143 -3.03 1.19 -7.10
CA VAL A 143 -3.69 0.99 -8.40
C VAL A 143 -2.65 0.47 -9.38
N GLN A 144 -3.01 -0.55 -10.13
CA GLN A 144 -2.20 -1.16 -11.17
C GLN A 144 -2.24 -0.33 -12.44
N LEU A 145 -1.09 -0.31 -13.10
CA LEU A 145 -0.90 0.27 -14.42
C LEU A 145 -1.19 -0.78 -15.50
N LYS A 146 -1.45 -0.30 -16.72
CA LYS A 146 -1.54 -1.13 -17.91
C LYS A 146 -0.15 -1.71 -18.25
N PRO A 147 -0.07 -2.91 -18.85
CA PRO A 147 1.21 -3.55 -19.16
C PRO A 147 2.16 -2.69 -20.03
N ASN A 148 1.61 -1.89 -20.95
CA ASN A 148 2.38 -1.00 -21.83
C ASN A 148 3.03 0.20 -21.11
N ALA A 149 2.74 0.41 -19.82
CA ALA A 149 3.37 1.45 -19.01
C ALA A 149 4.66 0.98 -18.32
N ALA A 150 4.98 -0.31 -18.33
CA ALA A 150 6.09 -0.90 -17.57
C ALA A 150 7.47 -0.29 -17.89
N GLU A 151 7.73 0.04 -19.16
CA GLU A 151 9.00 0.62 -19.62
C GLU A 151 8.97 2.14 -19.77
N LYS A 152 7.89 2.80 -19.33
CA LYS A 152 7.80 4.26 -19.44
C LYS A 152 8.62 4.92 -18.34
N GLU A 153 9.49 5.86 -18.74
CA GLU A 153 10.21 6.71 -17.80
C GLU A 153 9.31 7.81 -17.19
N THR A 154 8.16 8.08 -17.79
CA THR A 154 7.15 9.05 -17.31
C THR A 154 5.76 8.44 -17.41
N LEU A 155 5.03 8.44 -16.31
CA LEU A 155 3.65 7.97 -16.24
C LEU A 155 2.66 9.10 -16.54
N VAL A 156 1.56 8.75 -17.19
CA VAL A 156 0.40 9.62 -17.38
C VAL A 156 -0.86 8.95 -16.85
N LEU A 157 -1.93 9.72 -16.61
CA LEU A 157 -3.17 9.17 -16.04
C LEU A 157 -3.76 8.04 -16.87
N SER A 158 -3.63 8.08 -18.20
CA SER A 158 -4.12 7.03 -19.10
C SER A 158 -3.37 5.69 -18.97
N ASP A 159 -2.25 5.66 -18.25
CA ASP A 159 -1.50 4.44 -17.93
C ASP A 159 -2.15 3.63 -16.80
N ILE A 160 -3.03 4.22 -15.99
CA ILE A 160 -3.75 3.51 -14.94
C ILE A 160 -4.82 2.59 -15.57
N ALA A 161 -4.93 1.36 -15.09
CA ALA A 161 -5.89 0.38 -15.60
C ALA A 161 -7.32 0.59 -15.06
N LEU A 162 -8.31 0.18 -15.85
CA LEU A 162 -9.76 0.21 -15.58
C LEU A 162 -10.35 1.63 -15.46
N SER A 163 -10.10 2.39 -14.38
CA SER A 163 -10.86 3.63 -14.07
C SER A 163 -9.98 4.87 -13.85
N PRO A 164 -9.08 5.24 -14.78
CA PRO A 164 -8.08 6.29 -14.57
C PRO A 164 -8.69 7.65 -14.19
N THR A 165 -9.78 8.05 -14.83
CA THR A 165 -10.44 9.34 -14.59
C THR A 165 -11.06 9.42 -13.20
N VAL A 166 -11.72 8.35 -12.74
CA VAL A 166 -12.35 8.31 -11.40
C VAL A 166 -11.30 8.24 -10.30
N ILE A 167 -10.27 7.40 -10.49
CA ILE A 167 -9.11 7.35 -9.59
C ILE A 167 -8.50 8.74 -9.46
N ASN A 168 -8.30 9.44 -10.58
CA ASN A 168 -7.78 10.79 -10.57
C ASN A 168 -8.74 11.79 -9.93
N SER A 169 -10.06 11.73 -10.14
CA SER A 169 -10.99 12.70 -9.53
C SER A 169 -11.05 12.54 -8.01
N GLU A 170 -11.21 11.31 -7.53
CA GLU A 170 -11.46 11.02 -6.12
C GLU A 170 -10.21 11.08 -5.26
N ALA A 171 -9.06 10.68 -5.79
CA ALA A 171 -7.81 10.74 -5.03
C ALA A 171 -7.46 12.19 -4.65
N ASP A 172 -7.09 12.39 -3.40
CA ASP A 172 -6.50 13.66 -2.94
C ASP A 172 -5.06 13.83 -3.44
N PHE A 173 -4.40 12.70 -3.68
CA PHE A 173 -3.00 12.62 -4.01
C PHE A 173 -2.70 11.31 -4.75
N LEU A 174 -1.83 11.37 -5.77
CA LEU A 174 -1.47 10.22 -6.59
C LEU A 174 0.03 10.27 -6.93
N ILE A 175 0.76 9.22 -6.55
CA ILE A 175 2.17 9.00 -6.92
C ILE A 175 2.27 7.76 -7.81
N GLY A 176 3.05 7.86 -8.88
CA GLY A 176 3.54 6.73 -9.65
C GLY A 176 4.94 6.30 -9.22
N LEU A 177 5.16 5.00 -9.09
CA LEU A 177 6.48 4.38 -8.89
C LEU A 177 7.04 3.97 -10.25
N ILE A 178 8.17 4.56 -10.65
CA ILE A 178 8.84 4.28 -11.92
C ILE A 178 10.15 3.56 -11.66
N LEU A 179 10.27 2.36 -12.24
CA LEU A 179 11.44 1.51 -12.11
C LEU A 179 11.55 0.60 -13.35
N THR A 180 12.01 1.17 -14.47
CA THR A 180 12.26 0.45 -15.74
C THR A 180 13.43 -0.53 -15.60
N GLU A 181 13.61 -1.45 -16.55
CA GLU A 181 14.75 -2.40 -16.49
C GLU A 181 16.11 -1.68 -16.46
N LYS A 182 16.28 -0.63 -17.27
CA LYS A 182 17.47 0.23 -17.26
C LYS A 182 17.71 0.86 -15.87
N MET A 183 16.64 1.36 -15.25
CA MET A 183 16.67 1.95 -13.91
C MET A 183 17.04 0.92 -12.82
N LYS A 184 16.54 -0.31 -12.93
CA LYS A 184 16.92 -1.42 -12.04
C LYS A 184 18.41 -1.73 -12.13
N THR A 185 18.97 -1.78 -13.33
CA THR A 185 20.41 -2.00 -13.54
C THR A 185 21.26 -0.89 -12.91
N LEU A 186 20.77 0.35 -12.98
CA LEU A 186 21.43 1.50 -12.35
C LEU A 186 21.19 1.61 -10.84
N GLY A 187 20.30 0.78 -10.27
CA GLY A 187 19.95 0.82 -8.85
C GLY A 187 19.23 2.11 -8.44
N ARG A 188 18.48 2.76 -9.34
CA ARG A 188 17.77 4.02 -9.06
C ARG A 188 16.40 4.05 -9.73
N GLY A 189 15.37 4.48 -9.01
CA GLY A 189 14.02 4.70 -9.53
C GLY A 189 13.53 6.13 -9.29
N TYR A 190 12.28 6.41 -9.68
CA TYR A 190 11.66 7.72 -9.47
C TYR A 190 10.24 7.60 -8.92
N LEU A 191 9.90 8.43 -7.94
CA LEU A 191 8.53 8.74 -7.55
C LEU A 191 8.06 9.93 -8.39
N GLN A 192 6.99 9.77 -9.14
CA GLN A 192 6.40 10.85 -9.93
C GLN A 192 5.04 11.24 -9.34
N PHE A 193 4.87 12.52 -9.01
CA PHE A 193 3.56 13.04 -8.64
C PHE A 193 2.68 13.17 -9.88
N LEU A 194 1.61 12.38 -9.93
CA LEU A 194 0.58 12.46 -10.98
C LEU A 194 -0.53 13.45 -10.60
N LYS A 195 -0.82 13.58 -9.30
CA LYS A 195 -1.79 14.53 -8.77
C LYS A 195 -1.39 14.98 -7.36
N ILE A 196 -1.45 16.29 -7.14
CA ILE A 196 -1.43 16.93 -5.83
C ILE A 196 -2.59 17.94 -5.82
N ARG A 197 -3.58 17.81 -4.92
CA ARG A 197 -4.70 18.77 -4.85
C ARG A 197 -4.27 20.17 -4.38
N LYS A 198 -3.16 20.30 -3.63
CA LYS A 198 -2.60 21.58 -3.12
C LYS A 198 -1.05 21.52 -3.06
N GLY A 199 -0.33 22.32 -3.85
CA GLY A 199 1.15 22.38 -3.85
C GLY A 199 1.79 22.32 -5.26
N ALA A 200 2.99 22.90 -5.41
CA ALA A 200 3.68 23.13 -6.68
C ALA A 200 4.60 21.98 -7.17
N GLU A 201 4.73 21.94 -8.50
CA GLU A 201 5.52 21.11 -9.44
C GLU A 201 5.35 19.58 -9.49
N LYS A 202 5.17 19.07 -10.71
CA LYS A 202 5.09 17.65 -11.09
C LYS A 202 6.48 17.03 -11.14
N ASP A 203 7.25 17.21 -10.08
CA ASP A 203 8.63 16.75 -10.04
C ASP A 203 8.72 15.24 -9.83
N LYS A 204 9.84 14.68 -10.29
CA LYS A 204 10.22 13.31 -10.00
C LYS A 204 11.22 13.32 -8.86
N ILE A 205 10.91 12.62 -7.78
CA ILE A 205 11.84 12.42 -6.67
C ILE A 205 12.61 11.12 -6.94
N PRO A 206 13.95 11.16 -7.09
CA PRO A 206 14.74 9.95 -7.25
C PRO A 206 14.75 9.13 -5.97
N PHE A 207 14.86 7.81 -6.10
CA PHE A 207 14.97 6.91 -4.95
C PHE A 207 15.88 5.72 -5.23
N ILE A 208 16.38 5.07 -4.18
CA ILE A 208 17.18 3.84 -4.26
C ILE A 208 16.33 2.64 -3.80
N PRO A 209 16.05 1.65 -4.66
CA PRO A 209 15.34 0.45 -4.24
C PRO A 209 16.22 -0.46 -3.38
N ASN A 210 15.76 -0.77 -2.17
CA ASN A 210 16.41 -1.72 -1.29
C ASN A 210 15.66 -3.04 -1.26
N TYR A 211 16.00 -3.93 -2.19
CA TYR A 211 15.37 -5.25 -2.31
C TYR A 211 15.62 -6.19 -1.12
N ASN A 212 16.68 -5.93 -0.33
CA ASN A 212 16.95 -6.71 0.86
C ASN A 212 15.97 -6.38 2.00
N LEU A 213 15.58 -5.10 2.12
CA LEU A 213 14.70 -4.60 3.18
C LEU A 213 13.27 -4.34 2.70
N ILE A 214 13.00 -4.51 1.41
CA ILE A 214 11.70 -4.24 0.76
C ILE A 214 11.25 -2.80 1.07
N ARG A 215 12.15 -1.84 0.83
CA ARG A 215 11.88 -0.42 1.04
C ARG A 215 12.56 0.43 -0.03
N ILE A 216 12.10 1.66 -0.12
CA ILE A 216 12.67 2.70 -0.94
C ILE A 216 13.46 3.61 -0.02
N ASP A 217 14.75 3.77 -0.28
CA ASP A 217 15.64 4.69 0.43
C ASP A 217 15.72 6.02 -0.34
N ASP A 218 15.92 7.13 0.38
CA ASP A 218 16.15 8.44 -0.26
C ASP A 218 17.45 8.37 -1.07
N ALA A 219 17.45 8.96 -2.27
CA ALA A 219 18.63 9.02 -3.13
C ALA A 219 19.48 10.29 -2.88
N ASN A 220 19.03 11.18 -2.00
CA ASN A 220 19.71 12.43 -1.64
C ASN A 220 20.35 12.42 -0.24
N GLU A 221 20.11 11.36 0.55
CA GLU A 221 20.84 11.07 1.80
C GLU A 221 22.08 10.22 1.51
#